data_AF-A0A8T3BA62-F1
#
_entry.id   AF-A0A8T3BA62-F1
#
_cell.length_a   1.000
_cell.length_b   1.000
_cell.length_c   1.000
_cell.angle_alpha   90.00
_cell.angle_beta   90.00
_cell.angle_gamma   90.00
#
_symmetry.space_group_name_H-M   'P 1'
#
loop_
_entity.id
_entity.type
_entity.pdbx_description
1 polymer ?
#
loop_
_entity_poly.entity_id
_entity_poly.type
_entity_poly.pdbx_seq_one_letter_code
_entity_poly.pdbx_strand_id
1 'polypeptide(L)'
;MKDILAITAELSQALQRKEQDIVNAMSLVRICKNRLQVMRDNKWEEFITKLTFFCEQHKIDISDMNDRWVARGRPRRRAQDMTNLYHFRVEIFYTVIDMQLQELSNRFTETNTELLLSIACLNPSKSFCAFSKDRF
;
A
#
# COMPACT_ATOMS: atom_id res chain seq x y z
N MET A 1 5.17 -8.85 0.38
CA MET A 1 4.87 -8.53 -1.05
C MET A 1 3.51 -9.05 -1.50
N LYS A 2 3.19 -10.34 -1.33
CA LYS A 2 1.87 -10.89 -1.69
C LYS A 2 0.70 -10.10 -1.08
N ASP A 3 0.80 -9.71 0.18
CA ASP A 3 -0.28 -8.97 0.87
C ASP A 3 -0.49 -7.57 0.30
N ILE A 4 0.58 -6.87 -0.11
CA ILE A 4 0.50 -5.56 -0.79
C ILE A 4 -0.28 -5.71 -2.09
N LEU A 5 0.10 -6.71 -2.90
CA LEU A 5 -0.57 -7.00 -4.17
C LEU A 5 -2.01 -7.44 -3.97
N ALA A 6 -2.31 -8.19 -2.91
CA ALA A 6 -3.68 -8.59 -2.59
C ALA A 6 -4.55 -7.37 -2.27
N ILE A 7 -4.07 -6.46 -1.42
CA ILE A 7 -4.77 -5.20 -1.08
C ILE A 7 -5.06 -4.39 -2.35
N THR A 8 -4.06 -4.17 -3.21
CA THR A 8 -4.23 -3.36 -4.42
C THR A 8 -5.03 -4.07 -5.50
N ALA A 9 -4.97 -5.41 -5.59
CA ALA A 9 -5.79 -6.20 -6.50
C ALA A 9 -7.28 -6.15 -6.13
N GLU A 10 -7.63 -6.25 -4.85
CA GLU A 10 -9.01 -6.09 -4.38
C GLU A 10 -9.58 -4.73 -4.79
N LEU A 11 -8.81 -3.64 -4.59
CA LEU A 11 -9.22 -2.31 -5.03
C LEU A 11 -9.38 -2.25 -6.56
N SER A 12 -8.39 -2.73 -7.30
CA SER A 12 -8.41 -2.72 -8.77
C SER A 12 -9.64 -3.45 -9.32
N GLN A 13 -9.96 -4.62 -8.80
CA GLN A 13 -11.14 -5.39 -9.19
C GLN A 13 -12.44 -4.65 -8.86
N ALA A 14 -12.52 -4.03 -7.68
CA ALA A 14 -13.72 -3.29 -7.28
C ALA A 14 -13.94 -2.04 -8.15
N LEU A 15 -12.89 -1.30 -8.50
CA LEU A 15 -12.97 -0.13 -9.36
C LEU A 15 -13.33 -0.47 -10.82
N GLN A 16 -13.11 -1.71 -11.26
CA GLN A 16 -13.49 -2.18 -12.60
C GLN A 16 -14.95 -2.63 -12.70
N ARG A 17 -15.69 -2.73 -11.59
CA ARG A 17 -17.11 -3.14 -11.61
C ARG A 17 -17.97 -2.00 -12.13
N LYS A 18 -18.81 -2.29 -13.13
CA LYS A 18 -19.73 -1.30 -13.75
C LYS A 18 -20.76 -0.74 -12.78
N GLU A 19 -21.16 -1.52 -11.78
CA GLU A 19 -22.21 -1.19 -10.82
C GLU A 19 -21.68 -0.43 -9.59
N GLN A 20 -20.39 -0.12 -9.57
CA GLN A 20 -19.75 0.48 -8.42
C GLN A 20 -20.18 1.94 -8.25
N ASP A 21 -20.93 2.24 -7.18
CA ASP A 21 -21.27 3.61 -6.80
C ASP A 21 -20.01 4.38 -6.37
N ILE A 22 -19.94 5.66 -6.76
CA ILE A 22 -18.80 6.54 -6.53
C ILE A 22 -18.44 6.68 -5.05
N VAL A 23 -19.43 6.70 -4.15
CA VAL A 23 -19.20 6.79 -2.70
C VAL A 23 -18.51 5.52 -2.20
N ASN A 24 -18.97 4.37 -2.68
CA ASN A 24 -18.35 3.09 -2.34
C ASN A 24 -16.92 2.99 -2.90
N ALA A 25 -16.71 3.41 -4.16
CA ALA A 25 -15.39 3.46 -4.77
C ALA A 25 -14.40 4.31 -3.94
N MET A 26 -14.80 5.53 -3.55
CA MET A 26 -13.94 6.40 -2.73
C MET A 26 -13.70 5.83 -1.32
N SER A 27 -14.69 5.18 -0.72
CA SER A 27 -14.52 4.45 0.54
C SER A 27 -13.48 3.35 0.44
N LEU A 28 -13.51 2.55 -0.64
CA LEU A 28 -12.53 1.49 -0.89
C LEU A 28 -11.12 2.03 -1.11
N VAL A 29 -10.95 3.16 -1.82
CA VAL A 29 -9.65 3.83 -1.96
C VAL A 29 -9.09 4.19 -0.58
N ARG A 30 -9.91 4.79 0.30
CA ARG A 30 -9.50 5.12 1.68
C ARG A 30 -9.12 3.88 2.49
N ILE A 31 -9.92 2.81 2.42
CA ILE A 31 -9.63 1.54 3.09
C ILE A 31 -8.31 0.95 2.60
N CYS A 32 -8.07 0.97 1.29
CA CYS A 32 -6.84 0.48 0.69
C CYS A 32 -5.61 1.26 1.19
N LYS A 33 -5.67 2.60 1.18
CA LYS A 33 -4.60 3.46 1.72
C LYS A 33 -4.34 3.15 3.20
N ASN A 34 -5.39 3.04 4.01
CA ASN A 34 -5.25 2.71 5.43
C ASN A 34 -4.63 1.34 5.67
N ARG A 35 -5.02 0.31 4.90
CA ARG A 35 -4.43 -1.04 5.02
C ARG A 35 -2.94 -1.03 4.66
N LEU A 36 -2.55 -0.30 3.62
CA LEU A 36 -1.14 -0.13 3.25
C LEU A 36 -0.35 0.60 4.34
N GLN A 37 -0.92 1.67 4.92
CA GLN A 37 -0.29 2.39 6.02
C GLN A 37 -0.09 1.50 7.26
N VAL A 38 -1.13 0.76 7.67
CA VAL A 38 -1.02 -0.20 8.79
C VAL A 38 0.02 -1.27 8.49
N MET A 39 0.11 -1.73 7.23
CA MET A 39 1.12 -2.70 6.82
C MET A 39 2.54 -2.14 6.97
N ARG A 40 2.74 -0.88 6.57
CA ARG A 40 4.01 -0.19 6.71
C ARG A 40 4.43 -0.06 8.17
N ASP A 41 3.54 0.46 9.01
CA ASP A 41 3.92 0.88 10.36
C ASP A 41 4.00 -0.30 11.34
N ASN A 42 3.14 -1.31 11.16
CA ASN A 42 2.90 -2.33 12.20
C ASN A 42 3.18 -3.76 11.76
N LYS A 43 3.38 -4.04 10.46
CA LYS A 43 3.42 -5.42 9.95
C LYS A 43 4.80 -5.93 9.57
N TRP A 44 5.86 -5.17 9.84
CA TRP A 44 7.24 -5.63 9.58
C TRP A 44 7.57 -6.94 10.33
N GLU A 45 7.31 -7.01 11.64
CA GLU A 45 7.65 -8.20 12.45
C GLU A 45 6.86 -9.44 12.02
N GLU A 46 5.57 -9.28 11.69
CA GLU A 46 4.74 -10.36 11.15
C GLU A 46 5.26 -10.83 9.78
N PHE A 47 5.64 -9.88 8.92
CA PHE A 47 6.17 -10.16 7.59
C PHE A 47 7.50 -10.91 7.66
N ILE A 48 8.45 -10.44 8.48
CA ILE A 48 9.75 -11.08 8.57
C ILE A 48 9.64 -12.47 9.20
N THR A 49 8.78 -12.66 10.21
CA THR A 49 8.53 -13.99 10.81
C THR A 49 8.00 -14.99 9.78
N LYS A 50 7.02 -14.59 8.96
CA LYS A 50 6.49 -15.44 7.87
C LYS A 50 7.55 -15.77 6.82
N LEU A 51 8.41 -14.80 6.49
CA LEU A 51 9.52 -15.01 5.56
C LEU A 51 10.57 -15.97 6.11
N THR A 52 11.00 -15.77 7.35
CA THR A 52 11.95 -16.65 8.05
C THR A 52 11.42 -18.08 8.08
N PHE A 53 10.16 -18.27 8.49
CA PHE A 53 9.53 -19.58 8.49
C PHE A 53 9.54 -20.22 7.09
N PHE A 54 9.17 -19.47 6.05
CA PHE A 54 9.23 -19.96 4.68
C PHE A 54 10.66 -20.39 4.27
N CYS A 55 11.66 -19.56 4.56
CA CYS A 55 13.06 -19.87 4.25
C CYS A 55 13.52 -21.15 4.97
N GLU A 56 13.19 -21.31 6.26
CA GLU A 56 13.50 -22.52 7.03
C GLU A 56 12.85 -23.76 6.42
N GLN A 57 11.55 -23.70 6.06
CA GLN A 57 10.84 -24.82 5.42
C GLN A 57 11.48 -25.24 4.10
N HIS A 58 12.06 -24.29 3.36
CA HIS A 58 12.69 -24.53 2.07
C HIS A 58 14.22 -24.64 2.12
N LYS A 59 14.82 -24.68 3.32
CA LYS A 59 16.28 -24.73 3.55
C LYS A 59 17.04 -23.63 2.80
N ILE A 60 16.47 -22.43 2.78
CA ILE A 60 17.09 -21.23 2.24
C ILE A 60 17.83 -20.53 3.39
N ASP A 61 19.14 -20.33 3.20
CA ASP A 61 19.96 -19.63 4.20
C ASP A 61 19.49 -18.18 4.39
N ILE A 62 19.33 -17.80 5.66
CA ILE A 62 18.90 -16.46 6.07
C ILE A 62 20.15 -15.71 6.55
N SER A 63 20.41 -14.54 5.97
CA SER A 63 21.49 -13.66 6.42
C SER A 63 21.21 -13.10 7.82
N ASP A 64 22.26 -12.93 8.64
CA ASP A 64 22.13 -12.21 9.91
C ASP A 64 21.67 -10.76 9.65
N MET A 65 20.62 -10.32 10.34
CA MET A 65 20.05 -8.98 10.20
C MET A 65 20.98 -7.88 10.72
N ASN A 66 21.92 -8.22 11.62
CA ASN A 66 22.92 -7.30 12.17
C ASN A 66 24.17 -7.20 11.30
N ASP A 67 24.37 -8.13 10.37
CA ASP A 67 25.51 -8.11 9.47
C ASP A 67 25.46 -6.91 8.50
N ARG A 68 26.66 -6.50 8.05
CA ARG A 68 26.78 -5.49 7.00
C ARG A 68 26.17 -6.01 5.70
N TRP A 69 25.27 -5.20 5.15
CA TRP A 69 24.74 -5.42 3.82
C TRP A 69 25.79 -5.16 2.75
N VAL A 70 25.86 -6.04 1.75
CA VAL A 70 26.78 -5.92 0.62
C VAL A 70 26.00 -6.14 -0.66
N ALA A 71 25.91 -5.09 -1.49
CA ALA A 71 25.31 -5.21 -2.82
C ALA A 71 26.00 -6.33 -3.63
N ARG A 72 25.21 -7.19 -4.27
CA ARG A 72 25.72 -8.21 -5.19
C ARG A 72 26.61 -7.55 -6.25
N GLY A 73 27.84 -8.05 -6.41
CA GLY A 73 28.80 -7.55 -7.40
C GLY A 73 29.60 -6.31 -7.00
N ARG A 74 29.41 -5.74 -5.80
CA ARG A 74 30.29 -4.68 -5.28
C ARG A 74 31.38 -5.23 -4.36
N PRO A 75 32.62 -4.75 -4.48
CA PRO A 75 33.65 -5.02 -3.48
C PRO A 75 33.24 -4.46 -2.10
N ARG A 76 33.37 -5.28 -1.05
CA ARG A 76 33.08 -4.90 0.36
C ARG A 76 33.71 -3.56 0.79
N ARG A 77 34.87 -3.20 0.21
CA ARG A 77 35.63 -1.98 0.52
C ARG A 77 34.92 -0.66 0.14
N ARG A 78 33.84 -0.71 -0.65
CA ARG A 78 33.04 0.47 -1.05
C ARG A 78 31.57 0.38 -0.63
N ALA A 79 31.22 -0.60 0.20
CA ALA A 79 29.87 -0.71 0.73
C ALA A 79 29.65 0.37 1.80
N GLN A 80 28.48 1.02 1.78
CA GLN A 80 28.06 1.89 2.88
C GLN A 80 27.92 1.05 4.16
N ASP A 81 28.18 1.64 5.32
CA ASP A 81 27.97 1.00 6.63
C ASP A 81 26.47 0.91 6.91
N MET A 82 25.83 -0.08 6.27
CA MET A 82 24.41 -0.35 6.34
C MET A 82 24.20 -1.81 6.75
N THR A 83 23.23 -2.07 7.63
CA THR A 83 22.90 -3.42 8.07
C THR A 83 21.90 -4.08 7.13
N ASN A 84 21.86 -5.41 7.11
CA ASN A 84 20.83 -6.16 6.40
C ASN A 84 19.42 -5.76 6.87
N LEU A 85 19.21 -5.54 8.17
CA LEU A 85 17.94 -5.08 8.72
C LEU A 85 17.49 -3.77 8.07
N TYR A 86 18.37 -2.77 8.01
CA TYR A 86 18.03 -1.48 7.42
C TYR A 86 17.68 -1.63 5.94
N HIS A 87 18.50 -2.35 5.18
CA HIS A 87 18.27 -2.57 3.76
C HIS A 87 16.90 -3.22 3.50
N PHE A 88 16.60 -4.34 4.14
CA PHE A 88 15.36 -5.07 3.88
C PHE A 88 14.12 -4.34 4.42
N ARG A 89 14.22 -3.71 5.60
CA ARG A 89 13.09 -3.03 6.22
C ARG A 89 12.80 -1.68 5.57
N VAL A 90 13.82 -0.86 5.40
CA VAL A 90 13.67 0.52 4.96
C VAL A 90 13.72 0.61 3.45
N GLU A 91 14.82 0.18 2.83
CA GLU A 91 15.03 0.37 1.39
C GLU A 91 14.17 -0.53 0.51
N ILE A 92 13.67 -1.66 1.05
CA ILE A 92 12.80 -2.58 0.31
C ILE A 92 11.37 -2.50 0.84
N PHE A 93 11.13 -2.92 2.08
CA PHE A 93 9.76 -3.10 2.57
C PHE A 93 8.99 -1.78 2.68
N TYR A 94 9.56 -0.75 3.32
CA TYR A 94 8.92 0.57 3.36
C TYR A 94 8.84 1.21 1.99
N THR A 95 9.94 1.21 1.22
CA THR A 95 9.96 1.83 -0.12
C THR A 95 8.86 1.29 -1.02
N VAL A 96 8.65 -0.03 -1.08
CA VAL A 96 7.59 -0.59 -1.94
C VAL A 96 6.20 -0.13 -1.48
N ILE A 97 5.92 -0.13 -0.17
CA ILE A 97 4.61 0.30 0.35
C ILE A 97 4.41 1.80 0.12
N ASP A 98 5.45 2.60 0.34
CA ASP A 98 5.45 4.04 0.13
C ASP A 98 5.19 4.39 -1.34
N MET A 99 5.78 3.65 -2.27
CA MET A 99 5.48 3.81 -3.70
C MET A 99 4.00 3.53 -4.01
N GLN A 100 3.39 2.50 -3.41
CA GLN A 100 1.97 2.21 -3.61
C GLN A 100 1.06 3.30 -2.99
N LEU A 101 1.39 3.77 -1.79
CA LEU A 101 0.68 4.85 -1.11
C LEU A 101 0.77 6.17 -1.90
N GLN A 102 1.95 6.48 -2.41
CA GLN A 102 2.19 7.67 -3.23
C GLN A 102 1.39 7.58 -4.53
N GLU A 103 1.41 6.45 -5.22
CA GLU A 103 0.64 6.27 -6.46
C GLU A 103 -0.86 6.45 -6.24
N LEU A 104 -1.41 5.85 -5.16
CA LEU A 104 -2.82 6.03 -4.80
C LEU A 104 -3.13 7.48 -4.41
N SER A 105 -2.22 8.17 -3.75
CA SER A 105 -2.40 9.58 -3.36
C SER A 105 -2.32 10.53 -4.54
N ASN A 106 -1.48 10.24 -5.53
CA ASN A 106 -1.39 11.00 -6.76
C ASN A 106 -2.65 10.85 -7.62
N ARG A 107 -3.19 9.62 -7.74
CA ARG A 107 -4.41 9.35 -8.52
C ARG A 107 -5.68 9.82 -7.84
N PHE A 108 -5.76 9.66 -6.52
CA PHE A 108 -6.91 10.02 -5.69
C PHE A 108 -6.47 11.03 -4.63
N THR A 109 -6.24 12.27 -5.08
CA THR A 109 -5.94 13.39 -4.20
C THR A 109 -7.14 13.69 -3.31
N GLU A 110 -6.90 14.30 -2.15
CA GLU A 110 -7.96 14.71 -1.22
C GLU A 110 -9.02 15.54 -1.93
N THR A 111 -8.61 16.60 -2.63
CA THR A 111 -9.49 17.47 -3.41
C THR A 111 -10.32 16.70 -4.45
N ASN A 112 -9.71 15.79 -5.21
CA ASN A 112 -10.45 15.02 -6.22
C ASN A 112 -11.45 14.08 -5.54
N THR A 113 -11.07 13.43 -4.43
CA THR A 113 -11.98 12.55 -3.71
C THR A 113 -13.16 13.30 -3.10
N GLU A 114 -12.94 14.50 -2.55
CA GLU A 114 -14.00 15.36 -2.02
C GLU A 114 -14.95 15.84 -3.13
N LEU A 115 -14.40 16.26 -4.28
CA LEU A 115 -15.20 16.64 -5.44
C LEU A 115 -16.06 15.47 -5.94
N LEU A 116 -15.47 14.29 -6.08
CA LEU A 116 -16.19 13.07 -6.50
C LEU A 116 -17.30 12.68 -5.51
N LEU A 117 -17.04 12.80 -4.20
CA LEU A 117 -18.05 12.60 -3.17
C LEU A 117 -19.15 13.66 -3.22
N SER A 118 -18.81 14.90 -3.54
CA SER A 118 -19.77 16.00 -3.69
C SER A 118 -20.68 15.76 -4.90
N ILE A 119 -20.14 15.28 -6.02
CA ILE A 119 -20.91 14.94 -7.23
C ILE A 119 -21.88 13.77 -6.97
N ALA A 120 -21.63 12.92 -5.96
CA ALA A 120 -22.55 11.84 -5.61
C ALA A 120 -23.98 12.33 -5.26
N CYS A 121 -24.14 13.59 -4.85
CA CYS A 121 -25.45 14.20 -4.64
C CYS A 121 -26.27 14.32 -5.92
N LEU A 122 -25.61 14.31 -7.09
CA LEU A 122 -26.23 14.37 -8.41
C LEU A 122 -26.66 12.99 -8.94
N ASN A 123 -26.65 11.94 -8.12
CA ASN A 123 -27.06 10.60 -8.54
C ASN A 123 -28.59 10.50 -8.71
N PRO A 124 -29.12 10.39 -9.95
CA PRO A 124 -30.55 10.33 -10.20
C PRO A 124 -31.21 9.06 -9.65
N SER A 125 -30.44 7.97 -9.50
CA SER A 125 -30.92 6.69 -8.96
C SER A 125 -31.33 6.80 -7.49
N LYS A 126 -30.83 7.81 -6.78
CA LYS A 126 -31.19 8.14 -5.39
C LYS A 126 -32.10 9.37 -5.31
N SER A 127 -32.73 9.76 -6.43
CA SER A 127 -33.60 10.94 -6.52
C SER A 127 -32.97 12.21 -5.94
N PHE A 128 -31.64 12.37 -6.10
CA PHE A 128 -30.89 13.52 -5.59
C PHE A 128 -31.01 13.73 -4.06
N CYS A 129 -31.26 12.68 -3.27
CA CYS A 129 -31.55 12.80 -1.83
C CYS A 129 -30.42 13.46 -1.00
N ALA A 130 -29.19 13.47 -1.51
CA ALA A 130 -28.03 14.10 -0.86
C ALA A 130 -27.75 15.52 -1.37
N PHE A 131 -28.51 16.03 -2.34
CA PHE A 131 -28.35 17.38 -2.87
C PHE A 131 -28.95 18.41 -1.90
N SER A 132 -28.17 19.43 -1.55
CA SER A 132 -28.59 20.54 -0.71
C SER A 132 -28.07 21.84 -1.32
N LYS A 133 -28.96 22.82 -1.55
CA LYS A 133 -28.57 24.12 -2.10
C LYS A 133 -27.58 24.87 -1.19
N ASP A 134 -27.64 24.63 0.12
CA ASP A 134 -26.76 25.29 1.08
C ASP A 134 -25.33 24.71 1.13
N ARG A 135 -25.06 23.62 0.38
CA ARG A 135 -23.74 22.96 0.33
C ARG A 135 -22.92 23.29 -0.92
N PHE A 136 -23.42 24.15 -1.81
CA PHE A 136 -22.79 24.57 -3.05
C PHE A 136 -22.82 26.09 -3.21
#